data_AF-A0A544ZLY9-F1
#
_entry.id   AF-A0A544ZLY9-F1
#
_cell.length_a   1.000
_cell.length_b   1.000
_cell.length_c   1.000
_cell.angle_alpha   90.00
_cell.angle_beta   90.00
_cell.angle_gamma   90.00
#
_symmetry.space_group_name_H-M   'P 1'
#
loop_
_entity.id
_entity.type
_entity.pdbx_description
1 polymer ?
#
loop_
_entity_poly.entity_id
_entity_poly.type
_entity_poly.pdbx_seq_one_letter_code
_entity_poly.pdbx_strand_id
1 'polypeptide(L)' 'MKQVAGCDDGNCPKWFEDSDHYVIQGYTVDPAELGGLPHGESAVRIPRSLVEEFLRKEGQ' A
#
# COMPACT_ATOMS: atom_id res chain seq x y z
N MET A 1 -11.82 -5.16 10.31
CA MET A 1 -10.50 -5.23 9.64
C MET A 1 -9.64 -6.29 10.31
N LYS A 2 -9.17 -7.27 9.54
CA LYS A 2 -8.28 -8.35 10.01
C LYS A 2 -6.91 -8.18 9.35
N GLN A 3 -5.81 -8.21 10.11
CA GLN A 3 -4.47 -8.20 9.50
C GLN A 3 -4.20 -9.55 8.83
N VAL A 4 -3.75 -9.53 7.57
CA VAL A 4 -3.53 -10.74 6.76
C VAL A 4 -2.12 -10.89 6.23
N ALA A 5 -1.33 -9.80 6.22
CA ALA A 5 0.09 -9.85 5.91
C ALA A 5 0.87 -8.78 6.69
N GLY A 6 2.15 -9.05 6.90
CA GLY A 6 3.12 -8.20 7.58
C GLY A 6 4.38 -8.99 7.93
N CYS A 7 5.41 -8.29 8.39
CA CYS A 7 6.70 -8.83 8.81
C CYS A 7 6.98 -8.34 10.22
N ASP A 8 7.66 -9.18 11.00
CA ASP A 8 7.89 -8.94 12.42
C ASP A 8 8.96 -7.86 12.67
N ASP A 9 9.81 -7.58 11.68
CA ASP A 9 10.88 -6.58 11.76
C ASP A 9 10.39 -5.13 11.48
N GLY A 10 9.12 -4.97 11.11
CA GLY A 10 8.50 -3.67 10.86
C GLY A 10 8.92 -2.98 9.55
N ASN A 11 9.69 -3.64 8.69
CA ASN A 11 10.19 -3.04 7.44
C ASN A 11 9.26 -3.20 6.23
N CYS A 12 8.06 -3.75 6.43
CA CYS A 12 7.07 -3.93 5.38
C CYS A 12 5.70 -3.37 5.79
N PRO A 13 4.90 -2.91 4.81
CA PRO A 13 3.51 -2.55 5.01
C PRO A 13 2.71 -3.65 5.69
N LYS A 14 1.86 -3.28 6.66
CA LYS A 14 0.80 -4.18 7.15
C LYS A 14 -0.38 -4.17 6.20
N TRP A 15 -0.96 -5.33 5.97
CA TRP A 15 -2.13 -5.51 5.11
C TRP A 15 -3.30 -5.94 5.95
N PHE A 16 -4.44 -5.29 5.74
CA PHE A 16 -5.69 -5.61 6.39
C PHE A 16 -6.73 -5.95 5.32
N GLU A 17 -7.59 -6.91 5.61
CA GLU A 17 -8.80 -7.17 4.81
C GLU A 17 -9.98 -6.39 5.41
N ASP A 18 -10.72 -5.74 4.52
CA ASP A 18 -12.02 -5.12 4.78
C ASP A 18 -13.02 -5.44 3.66
N SER A 19 -13.90 -6.41 3.94
CA SER A 19 -14.94 -6.88 3.01
C SER A 19 -14.35 -7.19 1.62
N ASP A 20 -14.48 -6.27 0.66
CA ASP A 20 -14.02 -6.42 -0.72
C ASP A 20 -12.68 -5.71 -1.02
N HIS A 21 -12.01 -5.17 0.00
CA HIS A 21 -10.82 -4.34 -0.16
C HIS A 21 -9.66 -4.80 0.73
N TYR A 22 -8.45 -4.58 0.24
CA TYR A 22 -7.26 -4.55 1.09
C TYR A 22 -6.97 -3.11 1.52
N VAL A 23 -6.72 -2.91 2.80
CA VAL A 23 -6.20 -1.67 3.35
C VAL A 23 -4.73 -1.90 3.69
N ILE A 24 -3.85 -1.09 3.09
CA ILE A 24 -2.39 -1.25 3.18
C ILE A 24 -1.81 -0.07 3.95
N GLN A 25 -1.07 -0.36 5.03
CA GLN A 25 -0.37 0.65 5.81
C GLN A 25 0.81 1.21 5.01
N GLY A 26 0.86 2.53 4.82
CA GLY A 26 1.96 3.20 4.15
C GLY A 26 2.20 4.60 4.70
N TYR A 27 3.23 5.27 4.16
CA TYR A 27 3.50 6.67 4.46
C TYR A 27 2.69 7.55 3.53
N THR A 28 1.94 8.51 4.05
CA THR A 28 1.22 9.48 3.21
C THR A 28 2.19 10.38 2.46
N VAL A 29 1.77 10.82 1.27
CA VAL A 29 2.45 11.89 0.53
C VAL A 29 1.58 13.14 0.55
N ASP A 30 2.20 14.32 0.42
CA ASP A 30 1.46 15.56 0.28
C ASP A 30 0.72 15.57 -1.07
N PRO A 31 -0.62 15.69 -1.10
CA PRO A 31 -1.38 15.77 -2.35
C PRO A 31 -0.89 16.88 -3.29
N ALA A 32 -0.31 17.97 -2.77
CA ALA A 32 0.22 19.06 -3.57
C ALA A 32 1.40 18.62 -4.45
N GLU A 33 2.22 17.66 -4.01
CA GLU A 33 3.31 17.08 -4.80
C GLU A 33 2.80 16.31 -6.04
N LEU A 34 1.53 15.89 -6.00
CA LEU A 34 0.87 15.11 -7.07
C LEU A 34 -0.01 15.97 -7.97
N GLY A 35 -0.10 17.29 -7.74
CA GLY A 35 -1.05 18.17 -8.43
C GLY A 35 -2.49 18.08 -7.90
N GLY A 36 -2.68 17.54 -6.69
CA GLY A 36 -3.98 17.31 -6.06
C GLY A 36 -4.45 15.87 -6.14
N LEU A 37 -5.50 15.55 -5.38
CA LEU A 37 -6.17 14.24 -5.38
C LEU A 37 -7.69 14.43 -5.46
N PRO A 38 -8.43 13.47 -6.06
CA PRO A 38 -9.88 13.46 -6.00
C PRO A 38 -10.43 13.41 -4.57
N HIS A 39 -11.68 13.83 -4.40
CA HIS A 39 -12.31 13.86 -3.07
C HIS A 39 -12.44 12.44 -2.50
N GLY A 40 -11.93 12.24 -1.29
CA GLY A 40 -11.94 10.96 -0.60
C GLY A 40 -10.75 10.05 -0.94
N GLU A 41 -9.86 10.46 -1.85
CA GLU A 41 -8.66 9.72 -2.16
C GLU A 41 -7.47 10.13 -1.28
N SER A 42 -6.54 9.20 -1.10
CA SER A 42 -5.28 9.42 -0.40
C SER A 42 -4.18 8.74 -1.18
N ALA A 43 -3.01 9.38 -1.23
CA ALA A 43 -1.83 8.79 -1.85
C ALA A 43 -0.85 8.33 -0.77
N VAL A 44 -0.28 7.14 -1.00
CA VAL A 44 0.69 6.52 -0.11
C VAL A 44 1.96 6.18 -0.88
N ARG A 45 3.11 6.36 -0.23
CA ARG A 45 4.42 5.96 -0.72
C ARG A 45 4.64 4.49 -0.37
N ILE A 46 4.79 3.68 -1.41
CA ILE A 46 5.15 2.26 -1.30
C ILE A 46 6.56 2.03 -1.85
N PRO A 47 7.39 1.17 -1.23
CA PRO A 47 8.71 0.83 -1.77
C PRO A 47 8.60 0.23 -3.18
N ARG A 48 9.40 0.74 -4.12
CA ARG A 48 9.42 0.26 -5.51
C ARG A 48 9.66 -1.25 -5.60
N SER A 49 10.61 -1.76 -4.82
CA SER A 49 10.98 -3.19 -4.79
C SER A 49 9.79 -4.11 -4.45
N LEU A 50 8.86 -3.63 -3.61
CA LEU A 50 7.67 -4.41 -3.23
C LEU A 50 6.71 -4.55 -4.42
N VAL A 51 6.52 -3.47 -5.20
CA VAL A 51 5.69 -3.49 -6.41
C VAL A 51 6.33 -4.38 -7.47
N GLU A 52 7.64 -4.25 -7.68
CA GLU A 52 8.38 -5.06 -8.65
C GLU A 52 8.34 -6.56 -8.31
N GLU A 53 8.48 -6.92 -7.03
CA GLU A 53 8.35 -8.32 -6.60
C GLU A 53 6.94 -8.87 -6.82
N PHE A 54 5.91 -8.09 -6.51
CA PHE A 54 4.51 -8.47 -6.76
C PHE A 54 4.27 -8.71 -8.26
N LEU A 55 4.62 -7.74 -9.11
CA LEU A 55 4.46 -7.86 -10.57
C LEU A 55 5.22 -9.05 -11.15
N ARG A 56 6.41 -9.35 -10.63
CA ARG A 56 7.18 -10.54 -11.03
C ARG A 56 6.48 -11.85 -10.67
N LYS A 57 5.78 -11.91 -9.53
CA LYS A 57 5.02 -13.10 -9.10
C LYS A 57 3.73 -13.31 -9.88
N GLU A 58 3.02 -12.22 -10.22
CA GLU A 58 1.75 -12.28 -10.99
C GLU A 58 1.95 -12.49 -12.51
N GLY A 59 3.16 -12.22 -13.02
CA GLY A 59 3.53 -12.47 -14.42
C GLY A 59 3.99 -13.90 -14.72
N GLN A 60 3.90 -14.82 -13.76
CA GLN A 60 4.21 -16.25 -13.86
C GLN A 60 2.96 -17.10 -13.65
#